data_AF-A0A9E3ZT30-F1
#
_entry.id   AF-A0A9E3ZT30-F1
#
_cell.length_a   1.000
_cell.length_b   1.000
_cell.length_c   1.000
_cell.angle_alpha   90.00
_cell.angle_beta   90.00
_cell.angle_gamma   90.00
#
_symmetry.space_group_name_H-M   'P 1'
#
loop_
_entity.id
_entity.type
_entity.pdbx_description
1 polymer ?
#
loop_
_entity_poly.entity_id
_entity_poly.type
_entity_poly.pdbx_seq_one_letter_code
_entity_poly.pdbx_strand_id
1 'polypeptide(L)' 'MLLSEVEKKTIESLHTGESYTTGGVAMGQNKRYEVQKVSDVEYKVGVYDLMIRLDVDYVKSPNEVIDFIETN' A
#
# COMPACT_ATOMS: atom_id res chain seq x y z
N MET A 1 -4.15 -0.82 9.41
CA MET A 1 -5.21 -1.79 8.98
C MET A 1 -4.57 -3.18 8.81
N LEU A 2 -5.13 -4.27 9.33
CA LEU A 2 -4.54 -5.60 9.10
C LEU A 2 -4.81 -6.11 7.68
N LEU A 3 -3.76 -6.48 6.95
CA LEU A 3 -3.84 -7.03 5.60
C LEU A 3 -4.09 -8.54 5.65
N SER A 4 -4.90 -9.04 4.74
CA SER A 4 -5.03 -10.48 4.52
C SER A 4 -3.80 -11.05 3.81
N GLU A 5 -3.61 -12.38 3.93
CA GLU A 5 -2.50 -13.08 3.28
C GLU A 5 -2.45 -12.91 1.76
N VAL A 6 -3.61 -12.75 1.12
CA VAL A 6 -3.69 -12.50 -0.33
C VAL A 6 -3.15 -11.11 -0.68
N GLU A 7 -3.46 -10.11 0.14
CA GLU A 7 -3.00 -8.73 -0.08
C GLU A 7 -1.50 -8.61 0.17
N LYS A 8 -0.99 -9.26 1.23
CA LYS A 8 0.45 -9.36 1.50
C LYS A 8 1.21 -9.98 0.33
N LYS A 9 0.76 -11.13 -0.16
CA LYS A 9 1.36 -11.77 -1.34
C LYS A 9 1.26 -10.91 -2.61
N THR A 10 0.18 -10.16 -2.76
CA THR A 10 0.03 -9.26 -3.91
C THR A 10 1.11 -8.18 -3.90
N ILE A 11 1.36 -7.55 -2.74
CA ILE A 11 2.42 -6.54 -2.57
C ILE A 11 3.80 -7.14 -2.83
N GLU A 12 4.07 -8.35 -2.33
CA GLU A 12 5.32 -9.07 -2.58
C GLU A 12 5.55 -9.36 -4.07
N SER A 13 4.47 -9.66 -4.81
CA SER A 13 4.52 -10.04 -6.22
C SER A 13 4.55 -8.88 -7.20
N LEU A 14 4.43 -7.63 -6.74
CA LEU A 14 4.40 -6.46 -7.62
C LEU A 14 5.66 -6.38 -8.50
N HIS A 15 5.44 -6.17 -9.80
CA HIS A 15 6.48 -5.83 -10.75
C HIS A 15 6.75 -4.33 -10.81
N THR A 16 7.95 -3.94 -11.23
CA THR A 16 8.33 -2.54 -11.37
C THR A 16 7.38 -1.82 -12.35
N GLY A 17 6.81 -0.70 -11.91
CA GLY A 17 5.79 0.06 -12.62
C GLY A 17 4.36 -0.31 -12.25
N GLU A 18 4.12 -1.44 -11.59
CA GLU A 18 2.79 -1.84 -11.14
C GLU A 18 2.35 -1.11 -9.88
N SER A 19 1.03 -1.05 -9.71
CA SER A 19 0.41 -0.49 -8.52
C SER A 19 -0.68 -1.40 -7.99
N TYR A 20 -0.86 -1.35 -6.68
CA TYR A 20 -1.87 -2.08 -5.94
C TYR A 20 -2.61 -1.10 -5.03
N THR A 21 -3.92 -1.27 -4.89
CA THR A 21 -4.75 -0.44 -4.02
C THR A 21 -5.56 -1.33 -3.10
N THR A 22 -5.59 -0.99 -1.81
CA THR A 22 -6.39 -1.70 -0.81
C THR A 22 -7.10 -0.70 0.12
N GLY A 23 -8.19 -1.18 0.70
CA GLY A 23 -9.07 -0.42 1.58
C GLY A 23 -9.95 0.59 0.87
N GLY A 24 -10.28 1.65 1.59
CA GLY A 24 -11.18 2.72 1.15
C GLY A 24 -12.67 2.35 1.26
N VAL A 25 -13.51 3.32 0.90
CA VAL A 25 -14.96 3.29 1.17
C VAL A 25 -15.63 2.07 0.52
N ALA A 26 -15.14 1.65 -0.65
CA ALA A 26 -15.64 0.45 -1.34
C ALA A 26 -15.47 -0.84 -0.52
N MET A 27 -14.48 -0.89 0.38
CA MET A 27 -14.23 -2.00 1.30
C MET A 27 -14.77 -1.73 2.71
N GLY A 28 -15.61 -0.70 2.89
CA GLY A 28 -16.18 -0.33 4.20
C GLY A 28 -15.18 0.33 5.15
N GLN A 29 -14.07 0.85 4.62
CA GLN A 29 -13.00 1.48 5.40
C GLN A 29 -12.84 2.96 5.01
N ASN A 30 -12.42 3.79 5.96
CA ASN A 30 -12.17 5.20 5.66
C ASN A 30 -10.84 5.39 4.91
N LYS A 31 -9.78 4.71 5.39
CA LYS A 31 -8.44 4.78 4.82
C LYS A 31 -8.30 3.89 3.58
N ARG A 32 -7.66 4.42 2.55
CA ARG A 32 -7.21 3.71 1.34
C ARG A 32 -5.70 3.84 1.22
N TYR A 33 -5.04 2.75 0.83
CA TYR A 33 -3.61 2.74 0.57
C TYR A 33 -3.36 2.44 -0.90
N GLU A 34 -2.43 3.19 -1.50
CA GLU A 34 -1.94 2.95 -2.85
C GLU A 34 -0.45 2.62 -2.77
N VAL A 35 -0.09 1.42 -3.19
CA VAL A 35 1.29 0.94 -3.26
C VAL A 35 1.71 0.92 -4.71
N GLN A 36 2.84 1.54 -5.04
CA GLN A 36 3.43 1.48 -6.36
C GLN A 36 4.87 1.00 -6.25
N LYS A 37 5.27 -0.01 -7.03
CA LYS A 37 6.68 -0.40 -7.12
C LYS A 37 7.36 0.50 -8.16
N VAL A 38 8.18 1.42 -7.68
CA VAL A 38 8.80 2.46 -8.53
C VAL A 38 10.07 1.93 -9.20
N SER A 39 10.80 1.05 -8.50
CA SER A 39 11.98 0.35 -9.01
C SER A 39 12.10 -1.04 -8.37
N ASP A 40 13.12 -1.80 -8.73
CA ASP A 40 13.37 -3.13 -8.16
C ASP A 40 13.62 -3.09 -6.63
N VAL A 41 13.97 -1.92 -6.07
CA VAL A 41 14.35 -1.74 -4.67
C VAL A 41 13.54 -0.65 -3.95
N GLU A 42 12.50 -0.11 -4.57
CA GLU A 42 11.75 1.02 -4.02
C GLU A 42 10.26 0.92 -4.30
N TYR A 43 9.48 1.16 -3.25
CA TYR A 43 8.03 1.24 -3.26
C TYR A 43 7.61 2.61 -2.76
N LYS A 44 6.63 3.20 -3.43
CA LYS A 44 5.92 4.39 -2.98
C LYS A 44 4.60 3.95 -2.36
N VAL A 45 4.31 4.40 -1.15
CA VAL A 45 3.06 4.09 -0.43
C VAL A 45 2.33 5.40 -0.13
N GLY A 46 1.13 5.56 -0.65
CA GLY A 46 0.26 6.70 -0.39
C GLY A 46 -0.90 6.34 0.54
N VAL A 47 -1.17 7.19 1.53
CA VAL A 47 -2.33 7.08 2.43
C VAL A 47 -3.37 8.10 2.04
N TYR A 48 -4.62 7.66 1.93
CA TYR A 48 -5.75 8.50 1.60
C TYR A 48 -6.87 8.29 2.61
N ASP A 49 -7.60 9.35 2.93
CA ASP A 49 -8.86 9.30 3.68
C ASP A 49 -9.91 10.11 2.94
N LEU A 50 -11.09 9.54 2.70
CA LEU A 50 -12.16 10.16 1.91
C LEU A 50 -11.69 10.80 0.59
N MET A 51 -10.80 10.11 -0.14
CA MET A 51 -10.16 10.55 -1.40
C MET A 51 -9.15 11.70 -1.27
N ILE A 52 -8.86 12.17 -0.06
CA ILE A 52 -7.81 13.17 0.21
C ILE A 52 -6.51 12.44 0.51
N ARG A 53 -5.43 12.81 -0.17
CA ARG A 53 -4.09 12.30 0.12
C ARG A 53 -3.62 12.88 1.45
N LEU A 54 -3.41 12.01 2.44
CA LEU A 54 -2.90 12.39 3.75
C LEU A 54 -1.37 12.38 3.76
N ASP A 55 -0.77 11.30 3.26
CA ASP A 55 0.67 11.11 3.34
C ASP A 55 1.20 10.26 2.16
N VAL A 56 2.50 10.36 1.91
CA VAL A 56 3.23 9.53 0.95
C VAL A 56 4.62 9.25 1.51
N ASP A 57 5.00 7.98 1.55
CA ASP A 57 6.34 7.56 1.93
C ASP A 57 6.97 6.63 0.88
N TYR A 58 8.29 6.46 0.98
CA TYR A 58 9.09 5.61 0.12
C TYR A 58 9.86 4.59 0.96
N VAL A 59 9.62 3.31 0.69
CA VAL A 59 10.17 2.18 1.43
C VAL A 59 10.89 1.21 0.50
N LYS A 60 11.75 0.36 1.04
CA LYS A 60 12.70 -0.44 0.26
C LYS A 60 12.35 -1.92 0.16
N SER A 61 11.32 -2.38 0.85
CA SER A 61 10.90 -3.77 0.81
C SER A 61 9.39 -3.95 0.92
N PRO A 62 8.83 -5.08 0.41
CA PRO A 62 7.43 -5.45 0.64
C PRO A 62 7.05 -5.49 2.12
N ASN A 63 7.94 -5.96 3.00
CA ASN A 63 7.67 -6.04 4.43
C ASN A 63 7.52 -4.64 5.05
N GLU A 64 8.36 -3.68 4.65
CA GLU A 64 8.22 -2.29 5.10
C GLU A 64 6.90 -1.67 4.60
N VAL A 65 6.44 -2.01 3.39
CA VAL A 65 5.11 -1.60 2.90
C VAL A 65 4.00 -2.18 3.78
N ILE A 66 4.05 -3.49 4.07
CA ILE A 66 3.06 -4.19 4.89
C ILE A 66 3.03 -3.57 6.30
N ASP A 67 4.18 -3.43 6.94
CA ASP A 67 4.31 -2.83 8.26
C ASP A 67 3.78 -1.40 8.29
N PHE A 68 4.07 -0.59 7.26
CA PHE A 68 3.54 0.76 7.14
C PHE A 68 2.01 0.79 7.09
N ILE A 69 1.38 -0.12 6.33
CA ILE A 69 -0.09 -0.21 6.22
C ILE A 69 -0.72 -0.76 7.50
N GLU A 70 -0.08 -1.72 8.15
CA GLU A 70 -0.62 -2.36 9.35
C GLU A 70 -0.55 -1.46 10.59
N THR A 71 0.48 -0.61 10.67
CA THR A 71 0.72 0.32 11.80
C THR A 71 0.01 1.67 11.66
N ASN A 72 -0.36 2.08 10.43
CA ASN A 72 -1.18 3.26 10.17
C ASN A 72 -2.68 2.93 10.10
#